data_AF-A0A8H7Z6I8-F1
#
_entry.id   AF-A0A8H7Z6I8-F1
#
_cell.length_a   1.000
_cell.length_b   1.000
_cell.length_c   1.000
_cell.angle_alpha   90.00
_cell.angle_beta   90.00
_cell.angle_gamma   90.00
#
_symmetry.space_group_name_H-M   'P 1'
#
loop_
_entity.id
_entity.type
_entity.pdbx_description
1 polymer ?
#
loop_
_entity_poly.entity_id
_entity_poly.type
_entity_poly.pdbx_seq_one_letter_code
_entity_poly.pdbx_strand_id
1 'polypeptide(L)'
;MRSEAKMEALANPDPSATVTYSRGPNGEILAEDQDEIPETKKEGAERWRWEMEMRFLRGADHEFDYNFVDQNEEYDDWNEEQERYFDEEEPHFLLDGDDESHRKEELKGETGIQDF
;
A
#
# COMPACT_ATOMS: atom_id res chain seq x y z
N MET A 1 -16.50 -3.80 -21.49
CA MET A 1 -15.39 -3.11 -20.80
C MET A 1 -15.85 -2.30 -19.58
N ARG A 2 -16.62 -1.19 -19.65
CA ARG A 2 -17.04 -0.50 -18.40
C ARG A 2 -18.04 -1.31 -17.54
N SER A 3 -18.83 -2.18 -18.16
CA SER A 3 -19.78 -3.06 -17.47
C SER A 3 -19.13 -4.15 -16.64
N GLU A 4 -17.99 -4.70 -17.08
CA GLU A 4 -17.29 -5.80 -16.38
C GLU A 4 -16.55 -5.27 -15.16
N ALA A 5 -15.77 -4.19 -15.31
CA ALA A 5 -15.10 -3.53 -14.19
C ALA A 5 -16.07 -3.07 -13.09
N LYS A 6 -17.29 -2.68 -13.48
CA LYS A 6 -18.35 -2.30 -12.55
C LYS A 6 -18.92 -3.51 -11.78
N MET A 7 -19.03 -4.67 -12.41
CA MET A 7 -19.45 -5.90 -11.74
C MET A 7 -18.37 -6.41 -10.80
N GLU A 8 -17.11 -6.27 -11.20
CA GLU A 8 -15.95 -6.66 -10.42
C GLU A 8 -15.80 -5.82 -9.14
N ALA A 9 -15.87 -4.49 -9.25
CA ALA A 9 -15.84 -3.60 -8.08
C ALA A 9 -17.00 -3.84 -7.09
N LEU A 10 -18.12 -4.40 -7.57
CA LEU A 10 -19.24 -4.80 -6.73
C LEU A 10 -19.02 -6.15 -6.04
N ALA A 11 -18.25 -7.06 -6.65
CA ALA A 11 -17.89 -8.35 -6.07
C ALA A 11 -16.75 -8.20 -5.05
N ASN A 12 -15.80 -7.32 -5.35
CA ASN A 12 -14.61 -7.02 -4.56
C ASN A 12 -14.57 -5.53 -4.19
N PRO A 13 -15.36 -5.11 -3.18
CA PRO A 13 -15.40 -3.71 -2.76
C PRO A 13 -14.09 -3.32 -2.08
N ASP A 14 -13.36 -2.38 -2.68
CA ASP A 14 -12.16 -1.80 -2.10
C ASP A 14 -12.52 -0.48 -1.39
N PRO A 15 -12.35 -0.38 -0.04
CA PRO A 15 -12.63 0.85 0.71
C PRO A 15 -11.69 2.00 0.33
N SER A 16 -10.61 1.72 -0.39
CA SER A 16 -9.62 2.67 -0.86
C SER A 16 -9.76 3.01 -2.36
N ALA A 17 -10.80 2.51 -3.02
CA ALA A 17 -11.13 2.85 -4.40
C ALA A 17 -11.62 4.29 -4.53
N THR A 18 -11.19 4.96 -5.58
CA THR A 18 -11.61 6.34 -5.90
C THR A 18 -12.97 6.41 -6.59
N VAL A 19 -13.47 5.28 -7.10
CA VAL A 19 -14.80 5.19 -7.72
C VAL A 19 -15.64 4.23 -6.90
N THR A 20 -16.77 4.71 -6.40
CA THR A 20 -17.61 3.96 -5.46
C THR A 20 -18.86 3.45 -6.17
N TYR A 21 -18.96 2.13 -6.38
CA TYR A 21 -20.14 1.54 -6.99
C TYR A 21 -21.10 1.04 -5.90
N SER A 22 -22.25 1.70 -5.75
CA SER A 22 -23.26 1.32 -4.76
C SER A 22 -24.46 0.61 -5.40
N ARG A 23 -24.93 -0.48 -4.78
CA ARG A 23 -26.22 -1.11 -5.14
C ARG A 23 -27.35 -0.54 -4.30
N GLY A 24 -28.45 -0.16 -4.96
CA GLY A 24 -29.70 0.15 -4.30
C GLY A 24 -30.37 -1.09 -3.70
N PRO A 25 -31.44 -0.92 -2.89
CA PRO A 25 -32.13 -2.00 -2.19
C PRO A 25 -32.65 -3.12 -3.09
N ASN A 26 -32.87 -2.82 -4.37
CA ASN A 26 -33.39 -3.75 -5.37
C ASN A 26 -32.31 -4.28 -6.33
N GLY A 27 -31.02 -4.04 -6.04
CA GLY A 27 -29.89 -4.48 -6.87
C GLY A 27 -29.60 -3.60 -8.09
N GLU A 28 -30.28 -2.46 -8.22
CA GLU A 28 -29.95 -1.42 -9.21
C GLU A 28 -28.60 -0.78 -8.87
N ILE A 29 -27.79 -0.42 -9.88
CA ILE A 29 -26.52 0.25 -9.62
C ILE A 29 -26.77 1.75 -9.63
N LEU A 30 -26.57 2.40 -8.49
CA LEU A 30 -26.82 3.82 -8.30
C LEU A 30 -25.85 4.63 -9.17
N ALA A 31 -26.31 5.82 -9.56
CA ALA A 31 -25.48 6.75 -10.32
C ALA A 31 -24.27 7.17 -9.47
N GLU A 32 -23.11 7.21 -10.11
CA GLU A 32 -21.88 7.78 -9.53
C GLU A 32 -22.14 9.26 -9.20
N ASP A 33 -21.50 9.78 -8.14
CA ASP A 33 -21.57 11.22 -7.83
C ASP A 33 -21.02 12.01 -9.02
N GLN A 34 -21.59 13.19 -9.30
CA GLN A 34 -21.21 13.96 -10.50
C GLN A 34 -19.71 14.28 -10.54
N ASP A 35 -19.07 14.43 -9.38
CA ASP A 35 -17.63 14.70 -9.24
C ASP A 35 -16.76 13.47 -9.61
N GLU A 36 -17.32 12.25 -9.52
CA GLU A 36 -16.65 11.00 -9.92
C GLU A 36 -16.69 10.77 -11.44
N ILE A 37 -17.61 11.43 -12.15
CA ILE A 37 -17.77 11.27 -13.60
C ILE A 37 -16.73 12.14 -14.34
N PRO A 38 -15.79 11.54 -15.10
CA PRO A 38 -14.80 12.32 -15.85
C PRO A 38 -15.48 13.14 -16.95
N GLU A 39 -15.08 14.40 -17.09
CA GLU A 39 -15.64 15.30 -18.12
C GLU A 39 -15.15 14.93 -19.52
N THR A 40 -13.97 14.28 -19.60
CA THR A 40 -13.34 13.89 -20.86
C THR A 40 -12.87 12.45 -20.86
N LYS A 41 -12.82 11.84 -22.06
CA LYS A 41 -12.29 10.48 -22.24
C LYS A 41 -10.82 10.35 -21.81
N LYS A 42 -10.01 11.40 -22.03
CA LYS A 42 -8.59 11.42 -21.65
C LYS A 42 -8.45 11.37 -20.14
N GLU A 43 -9.19 12.23 -19.44
CA GLU A 43 -9.22 12.24 -17.98
C GLU A 43 -9.70 10.90 -17.41
N GLY A 44 -10.78 10.33 -17.97
CA GLY A 44 -11.26 9.02 -17.53
C GLY A 44 -10.23 7.90 -17.72
N ALA A 45 -9.43 7.95 -18.80
CA ALA A 45 -8.35 7.00 -19.02
C ALA A 45 -7.20 7.16 -18.01
N GLU A 46 -6.81 8.39 -17.67
CA GLU A 46 -5.77 8.62 -16.66
C GLU A 46 -6.24 8.23 -15.26
N ARG A 47 -7.50 8.56 -14.89
CA ARG A 47 -8.09 8.13 -13.62
C ARG A 47 -8.13 6.60 -13.51
N TRP A 48 -8.54 5.91 -14.58
CA TRP A 48 -8.55 4.45 -14.61
C TRP A 48 -7.13 3.86 -14.48
N ARG A 49 -6.15 4.42 -15.19
CA ARG A 49 -4.75 3.98 -15.10
C ARG A 49 -4.22 4.10 -13.67
N TRP A 50 -4.43 5.25 -13.05
CA TRP A 50 -4.00 5.51 -11.67
C TRP A 50 -4.67 4.56 -10.68
N GLU A 51 -5.95 4.25 -10.86
CA GLU A 51 -6.68 3.38 -9.97
C GLU A 51 -6.19 1.92 -10.06
N MET A 52 -5.97 1.42 -11.28
CA MET A 52 -5.35 0.10 -11.50
C MET A 52 -3.93 0.04 -10.92
N GLU A 53 -3.14 1.11 -11.07
CA GLU A 53 -1.80 1.22 -10.49
C GLU A 53 -1.83 1.14 -8.95
N MET A 54 -2.76 1.86 -8.31
CA MET A 54 -2.93 1.80 -6.86
C MET A 54 -3.39 0.42 -6.38
N ARG A 55 -4.31 -0.24 -7.10
CA ARG A 55 -4.71 -1.62 -6.77
C ARG A 55 -3.51 -2.56 -6.83
N PHE A 56 -2.72 -2.45 -7.89
CA PHE A 56 -1.52 -3.25 -8.06
C PHE A 56 -0.54 -3.05 -6.90
N LEU A 57 -0.16 -1.81 -6.61
CA LEU A 57 0.80 -1.48 -5.55
C LEU A 57 0.34 -1.88 -4.13
N ARG A 58 -0.97 -1.94 -3.90
CA ARG A 58 -1.55 -2.34 -2.61
C ARG A 58 -1.68 -3.86 -2.43
N GLY A 59 -1.42 -4.66 -3.47
CA GLY A 59 -1.71 -6.10 -3.42
C GLY A 59 -3.20 -6.43 -3.57
N ALA A 60 -4.02 -5.49 -4.05
CA ALA A 60 -5.48 -5.61 -4.09
C ALA A 60 -6.02 -6.09 -5.46
N ASP A 61 -5.14 -6.32 -6.44
CA ASP A 61 -5.54 -6.89 -7.73
C ASP A 61 -5.62 -8.42 -7.63
N HIS A 62 -6.82 -8.93 -7.35
CA HIS A 62 -7.06 -10.37 -7.20
C HIS A 62 -6.92 -11.19 -8.49
N GLU A 63 -6.86 -10.54 -9.66
CA GLU A 63 -6.62 -11.23 -10.94
C GLU A 63 -5.11 -11.43 -11.19
N PHE A 64 -4.26 -10.69 -10.48
CA PHE A 64 -2.81 -10.81 -10.55
C PHE A 64 -2.28 -11.77 -9.47
N ASP A 65 -1.52 -12.79 -9.88
CA ASP A 65 -0.84 -13.69 -8.95
C ASP A 65 0.46 -13.06 -8.45
N TYR A 66 0.38 -12.35 -7.32
CA TYR A 66 1.53 -11.70 -6.69
C TYR A 66 2.66 -12.68 -6.35
N ASN A 67 2.39 -13.97 -6.15
CA ASN A 67 3.44 -14.94 -5.87
C ASN A 67 4.45 -15.06 -7.02
N PHE A 68 4.03 -14.79 -8.27
CA PHE A 68 4.94 -14.81 -9.42
C PHE A 68 6.03 -13.74 -9.34
N VAL A 69 5.79 -12.65 -8.61
CA VAL A 69 6.76 -11.57 -8.42
C VAL A 69 7.40 -11.69 -7.04
N ASP A 70 6.59 -11.79 -5.99
CA ASP A 70 7.04 -11.78 -4.60
C ASP A 70 7.86 -13.01 -4.19
N GLN A 71 7.65 -14.15 -4.85
CA GLN A 71 8.39 -15.39 -4.58
C GLN A 71 9.42 -15.72 -5.66
N ASN A 72 9.75 -14.74 -6.51
CA ASN A 72 10.70 -14.95 -7.59
C ASN A 72 12.07 -14.38 -7.23
N GLU A 73 12.94 -15.26 -6.75
CA GLU A 73 14.32 -14.93 -6.37
C GLU A 73 15.17 -14.36 -7.52
N GLU A 74 14.75 -14.51 -8.79
CA GLU A 74 15.43 -13.88 -9.93
C GLU A 74 15.18 -12.36 -9.99
N TYR A 75 14.06 -11.90 -9.46
CA TYR A 75 13.72 -10.48 -9.36
C TYR A 75 14.26 -9.83 -8.09
N ASP A 76 14.65 -10.64 -7.10
CA ASP A 76 15.31 -10.16 -5.90
C ASP A 76 16.70 -9.64 -6.23
N ASP A 77 16.94 -8.37 -5.92
CA ASP A 77 18.25 -7.77 -6.04
C ASP A 77 19.12 -8.12 -4.82
N TRP A 78 19.76 -9.30 -4.88
CA TRP A 78 20.71 -9.79 -3.87
C TRP A 78 22.09 -9.09 -3.92
N ASN A 79 22.20 -7.92 -4.53
CA ASN A 79 23.50 -7.28 -4.71
C ASN A 79 24.16 -6.91 -3.36
N GLU A 80 25.50 -6.99 -3.34
CA GLU A 80 26.39 -6.54 -2.25
C GLU A 80 26.10 -5.11 -1.74
N GLU A 81 25.31 -4.32 -2.48
CA GLU A 81 24.95 -2.96 -2.12
C GLU A 81 23.96 -2.89 -0.95
N GLN A 82 23.06 -3.87 -0.80
CA GLN A 82 22.23 -3.99 0.42
C GLN A 82 23.10 -4.35 1.63
N GLU A 83 23.99 -5.33 1.49
CA GLU A 83 24.92 -5.69 2.58
C GLU A 83 25.82 -4.50 2.94
N ARG A 84 26.35 -3.76 1.96
CA ARG A 84 27.09 -2.51 2.21
C ARG A 84 26.25 -1.46 2.93
N TYR A 85 24.99 -1.26 2.56
CA TYR A 85 24.12 -0.29 3.24
C TYR A 85 24.01 -0.62 4.74
N PHE A 86 23.81 -1.90 5.08
CA PHE A 86 23.74 -2.34 6.47
C PHE A 86 25.10 -2.34 7.18
N ASP A 87 26.18 -2.70 6.49
CA ASP A 87 27.53 -2.70 7.06
C ASP A 87 28.08 -1.28 7.28
N GLU A 88 27.66 -0.30 6.46
CA GLU A 88 28.04 1.11 6.58
C GLU A 88 27.14 1.90 7.55
N GLU A 89 25.94 1.40 7.89
CA GLU A 89 25.09 2.00 8.92
C GLU A 89 25.59 1.65 10.34
N GLU A 90 26.12 2.64 11.05
CA GLU A 90 26.27 2.53 12.50
C GLU A 90 24.91 2.80 13.20
N PRO A 91 24.44 1.92 14.10
CA PRO A 91 23.19 2.11 14.80
C PRO A 91 23.26 3.33 15.73
N HIS A 92 22.45 4.36 15.45
CA HIS A 92 22.28 5.51 16.33
C HIS A 92 21.05 5.36 17.24
N PHE A 93 21.19 5.75 18.51
CA PHE A 93 20.03 5.90 19.39
C PHE A 93 19.54 7.35 19.30
N LEU A 94 18.29 7.54 18.89
CA LEU A 94 17.61 8.83 19.04
C LEU A 94 17.27 9.00 20.52
N LEU A 95 18.23 9.47 21.31
CA LEU A 95 17.97 9.97 22.65
C LEU A 95 17.26 11.31 22.49
N ASP A 96 15.95 11.31 22.78
CA ASP A 96 15.12 12.50 22.76
C ASP A 96 15.52 13.38 23.96
N GLY A 97 16.52 14.26 23.76
CA GLY A 97 16.99 15.19 24.78
C GLY A 97 18.43 15.66 24.54
N ASP A 98 18.57 16.90 24.05
CA ASP A 98 19.80 17.69 24.10
C ASP A 98 20.35 17.76 25.53
N ASP A 99 21.25 16.85 25.92
CA ASP A 99 22.17 17.13 27.02
C ASP A 99 23.48 16.36 26.85
N GLU A 100 24.51 17.08 26.42
CA GLU A 100 25.89 16.64 26.18
C GLU A 100 26.64 16.18 27.45
N SER A 101 25.95 15.82 28.55
CA SER A 101 26.59 15.75 29.86
C SER A 101 26.38 14.50 30.70
N HIS A 102 25.63 13.48 30.26
CA HIS A 102 25.41 12.31 31.10
C HIS A 102 25.63 10.96 30.41
N ARG A 103 26.85 10.45 30.70
CA ARG A 103 27.18 9.09 31.11
C ARG A 103 26.83 7.97 30.13
N LYS A 104 27.83 7.10 29.95
CA LYS A 104 27.70 5.66 29.67
C LYS A 104 26.73 4.99 30.67
N GLU A 105 25.45 5.29 30.60
CA GLU A 105 24.43 4.46 31.22
C GLU A 105 24.23 3.30 30.27
N GLU A 106 24.71 2.13 30.70
CA GLU A 106 24.47 0.86 30.03
C GLU A 106 22.96 0.76 29.74
N LEU A 107 22.59 0.85 28.46
CA LEU A 107 21.24 0.63 27.96
C LEU A 107 20.81 -0.79 28.36
N LYS A 108 20.20 -0.93 29.53
CA LYS A 108 19.61 -2.18 29.99
C LYS A 108 18.28 -2.33 29.28
N GLY A 109 18.23 -3.28 28.34
CA GLY A 109 17.01 -3.62 27.62
C GLY A 109 15.94 -4.14 28.58
N GLU A 110 15.10 -3.25 29.10
CA GLU A 110 13.78 -3.62 29.61
C GLU A 110 12.86 -3.77 28.40
N THR A 111 12.93 -4.92 27.73
CA THR A 111 11.87 -5.32 26.80
C THR A 111 10.61 -5.48 27.65
N GLY A 112 9.66 -4.55 27.52
CA GLY A 112 8.43 -4.45 28.35
C GLY A 112 7.45 -5.63 28.21
N ILE A 113 7.91 -6.86 28.40
CA ILE A 113 7.09 -8.05 28.56
C ILE A 113 6.67 -8.08 30.03
N GLN A 114 5.47 -7.56 30.30
CA GLN A 114 4.81 -7.71 31.59
C GLN A 114 4.12 -9.08 31.61
N ASP A 115 4.71 -10.02 32.36
CA ASP A 115 4.10 -11.31 32.64
C ASP A 115 2.88 -11.06 33.54
N PHE A 116 1.68 -11.37 33.02
CA PHE A 116 0.41 -11.34 33.76
C PHE A 116 0.07 -12.73 34.29
#